data_AF-A0A6B9FGJ6-F1
#
_entry.id   AF-A0A6B9FGJ6-F1
#
_cell.length_a   1.000
_cell.length_b   1.000
_cell.length_c   1.000
_cell.angle_alpha   90.00
_cell.angle_beta   90.00
_cell.angle_gamma   90.00
#
_symmetry.space_group_name_H-M   'P 1'
#
loop_
_entity.id
_entity.type
_entity.pdbx_description
1 polymer ?
#
loop_
_entity_poly.entity_id
_entity_poly.type
_entity_poly.pdbx_seq_one_letter_code
_entity_poly.pdbx_strand_id
1 'polypeptide(L)'
;MPDRAQTELVGAILVVGLVVVSVGVAGAYAMGTVTQASETPEATVTGQIDTDGIVLSHQGGDSLPSDDLRLLVQVNGSETGLAWSDGTLSGGDDAFDPGEGWTVSRDYAPDSLVTVRLVDDPSNTMLFRTETTVTGQEPVESDMGGQIDAVDSEGEIEQGDIPTSSDESEEEEEEEEEEEEEEEEEEEEEEEEEEEEEEEEEEEEEEEEEEEEEEAGNGNGNGNGNGNGNGNGND
;
A
#
# COMPACT_ATOMS: atom_id res chain seq x y z
N MET A 1 0.41 39.65 60.25
CA MET A 1 1.28 39.33 59.10
C MET A 1 0.55 38.33 58.21
N PRO A 2 -0.26 38.76 57.23
CA PRO A 2 -0.97 37.87 56.34
C PRO A 2 -0.65 38.19 54.86
N ASP A 3 0.55 37.83 54.38
CA ASP A 3 0.93 38.10 52.97
C ASP A 3 1.44 36.85 52.22
N ARG A 4 1.48 35.68 52.88
CA ARG A 4 1.97 34.43 52.26
C ARG A 4 0.87 33.61 51.59
N ALA A 5 -0.37 33.72 52.09
CA ALA A 5 -1.53 33.00 51.56
C ALA A 5 -2.03 33.57 50.21
N GLN A 6 -1.68 34.82 49.86
CA GLN A 6 -2.06 35.41 48.57
C GLN A 6 -1.19 34.92 47.41
N THR A 7 0.06 34.52 47.67
CA THR A 7 0.97 34.01 46.62
C THR A 7 0.56 32.63 46.13
N GLU A 8 -0.03 31.82 47.00
CA GLU A 8 -0.51 30.48 46.67
C GLU A 8 -1.72 30.52 45.72
N LEU A 9 -2.65 31.46 45.94
CA LEU A 9 -3.80 31.64 45.07
C LEU A 9 -3.39 32.10 43.66
N VAL A 10 -2.43 33.02 43.58
CA VAL A 10 -1.94 33.53 42.28
C VAL A 10 -1.16 32.43 41.54
N GLY A 11 -0.36 31.63 42.24
CA GLY A 11 0.34 30.49 41.65
C GLY A 11 -0.61 29.43 41.11
N ALA A 12 -1.64 29.06 41.88
CA ALA A 12 -2.64 28.09 41.45
C ALA A 12 -3.40 28.53 40.19
N ILE A 13 -3.79 29.81 40.10
CA ILE A 13 -4.47 30.34 38.90
C ILE A 13 -3.55 30.31 37.68
N LEU A 14 -2.26 30.60 37.84
CA LEU A 14 -1.30 30.56 36.74
C LEU A 14 -1.07 29.14 36.22
N VAL A 15 -0.93 28.15 37.12
CA VAL A 15 -0.75 26.73 36.72
C VAL A 15 -1.99 26.21 36.01
N VAL A 16 -3.19 26.46 36.54
CA VAL A 16 -4.44 26.04 35.88
C VAL A 16 -4.59 26.71 34.51
N GLY A 17 -4.27 28.00 34.40
CA GLY A 17 -4.27 28.70 33.11
C GLY A 17 -3.33 28.07 32.09
N LEU A 18 -2.11 27.72 32.49
CA LEU A 18 -1.13 27.05 31.63
C LEU A 18 -1.60 25.68 31.17
N VAL A 19 -2.15 24.86 32.08
CA VAL A 19 -2.68 23.53 31.76
C VAL A 19 -3.83 23.64 30.76
N VAL A 20 -4.78 24.57 30.98
CA VAL A 20 -5.91 24.78 30.07
C VAL A 20 -5.44 25.20 28.68
N VAL A 21 -4.46 26.09 28.58
CA VAL A 21 -3.88 26.49 27.28
C VAL A 21 -3.18 25.30 26.61
N SER A 22 -2.41 24.52 27.36
CA SER A 22 -1.67 23.37 26.83
C SER A 22 -2.61 22.27 26.33
N VAL A 23 -3.63 21.92 27.11
CA VAL A 23 -4.67 20.95 26.72
C VAL A 23 -5.49 21.48 25.55
N GLY A 24 -5.76 22.79 25.50
CA GLY A 24 -6.46 23.40 24.36
C GLY A 24 -5.67 23.31 23.05
N VAL A 25 -4.36 23.54 23.08
CA VAL A 25 -3.49 23.41 21.91
C VAL A 25 -3.34 21.95 21.49
N ALA A 26 -3.09 21.04 22.45
CA ALA A 26 -3.01 19.61 22.17
C ALA A 26 -4.33 19.07 21.61
N GLY A 27 -5.47 19.48 22.17
CA GLY A 27 -6.79 19.11 21.69
C GLY A 27 -7.10 19.65 20.29
N ALA A 28 -6.66 20.87 19.97
CA ALA A 28 -6.80 21.43 18.62
C ALA A 28 -5.95 20.66 17.59
N TYR A 29 -4.72 20.27 17.96
CA TYR A 29 -3.87 19.42 17.12
C TYR A 29 -4.47 18.03 16.90
N ALA A 30 -4.92 17.37 17.97
CA ALA A 30 -5.54 16.04 17.90
C ALA A 30 -6.87 16.05 17.11
N MET A 31 -7.61 17.15 17.12
CA MET A 31 -8.85 17.26 16.33
C MET A 31 -8.55 17.62 14.86
N GLY A 32 -7.47 18.36 14.61
CA GLY A 32 -7.00 18.70 13.27
C GLY A 32 -6.59 17.47 12.45
N THR A 33 -6.02 16.44 13.08
CA THR A 33 -5.69 15.17 12.40
C THR A 33 -6.95 14.37 12.05
N VAL A 34 -7.98 14.37 12.91
CA VAL A 34 -9.26 13.69 12.63
C VAL A 34 -10.02 14.34 11.48
N THR A 35 -9.92 15.66 11.30
CA THR A 35 -10.55 16.35 10.16
C THR A 35 -9.75 16.29 8.86
N GLN A 36 -8.53 15.76 8.89
CA GLN A 36 -7.67 15.55 7.72
C GLN A 36 -7.76 14.12 7.16
N ALA A 37 -8.59 13.25 7.75
CA ALA A 37 -8.93 12.01 7.10
C ALA A 37 -9.70 12.34 5.81
N SER A 38 -9.00 12.29 4.67
CA SER A 38 -9.62 12.34 3.35
C SER A 38 -10.72 11.27 3.31
N GLU A 39 -11.92 11.65 2.89
CA GLU A 39 -13.02 10.68 2.76
C GLU A 39 -12.59 9.57 1.79
N THR A 40 -12.51 8.33 2.27
CA THR A 40 -12.18 7.18 1.43
C THR A 40 -13.26 7.00 0.37
N PRO A 41 -12.93 7.01 -0.94
CA PRO A 41 -13.93 6.85 -1.98
C PRO A 41 -14.50 5.43 -1.99
N GLU A 42 -15.82 5.31 -2.18
CA GLU A 42 -16.49 4.02 -2.35
C GLU A 42 -16.60 3.69 -3.84
N ALA A 43 -15.58 3.06 -4.42
CA ALA A 43 -15.56 2.66 -5.83
C ALA A 43 -15.36 1.15 -6.00
N THR A 44 -15.93 0.59 -7.06
CA THR A 44 -15.67 -0.80 -7.49
C THR A 44 -14.98 -0.79 -8.83
N VAL A 45 -13.74 -1.27 -8.87
CA VAL A 45 -12.93 -1.35 -10.10
C VAL A 45 -12.59 -2.80 -10.38
N THR A 46 -12.59 -3.17 -11.66
CA THR A 46 -12.11 -4.46 -12.15
C THR A 46 -11.01 -4.24 -13.18
N GLY A 47 -10.08 -5.18 -13.30
CA GLY A 47 -8.99 -5.11 -14.27
C GLY A 47 -8.84 -6.40 -15.07
N GLN A 48 -8.32 -6.27 -16.28
CA GLN A 48 -7.85 -7.36 -17.13
C GLN A 48 -6.43 -7.02 -17.57
N ILE A 49 -5.58 -8.05 -17.63
CA ILE A 49 -4.18 -7.93 -18.04
C ILE A 49 -3.96 -9.05 -19.07
N ASP A 50 -3.49 -8.66 -20.24
CA ASP A 50 -3.15 -9.54 -21.35
C ASP A 50 -1.74 -9.19 -21.85
N THR A 51 -1.22 -9.90 -22.86
CA THR A 51 0.09 -9.60 -23.46
C THR A 51 0.22 -8.18 -24.00
N ASP A 52 -0.90 -7.58 -24.39
CA ASP A 52 -0.94 -6.29 -25.09
C ASP A 52 -1.24 -5.09 -24.16
N GLY A 53 -1.50 -5.33 -22.87
CA GLY A 53 -1.65 -4.26 -21.90
C GLY A 53 -2.63 -4.52 -20.76
N ILE A 54 -3.09 -3.41 -20.18
CA ILE A 54 -3.99 -3.40 -19.02
C ILE A 54 -5.28 -2.67 -19.39
N VAL A 55 -6.41 -3.25 -19.00
CA VAL A 55 -7.73 -2.63 -19.08
C VAL A 55 -8.33 -2.56 -17.69
N LEU A 56 -8.63 -1.36 -17.19
CA LEU A 56 -9.40 -1.14 -15.98
C LEU A 56 -10.83 -0.71 -16.34
N SER A 57 -11.82 -1.11 -15.54
CA SER A 57 -13.22 -0.74 -15.72
C SER A 57 -13.86 -0.35 -14.39
N HIS A 58 -14.50 0.81 -14.36
CA HIS A 58 -15.21 1.31 -13.18
C HIS A 58 -16.62 0.74 -13.15
N GLN A 59 -16.91 -0.18 -12.23
CA GLN A 59 -18.18 -0.89 -12.17
C GLN A 59 -19.27 -0.12 -11.42
N GLY A 60 -18.90 0.87 -10.59
CA GLY A 60 -19.85 1.67 -9.83
C GLY A 60 -19.22 2.37 -8.64
N GLY A 61 -19.96 3.28 -8.02
CA GLY A 61 -19.52 4.01 -6.83
C GLY A 61 -19.30 5.49 -7.08
N ASP A 62 -18.38 6.08 -6.32
CA ASP A 62 -17.93 7.45 -6.46
C ASP A 62 -17.12 7.67 -7.75
N SER A 63 -17.06 8.92 -8.21
CA SER A 63 -16.17 9.34 -9.30
C SER A 63 -14.76 9.51 -8.75
N LEU A 64 -13.75 9.04 -9.49
CA LEU A 64 -12.35 9.07 -9.05
C LEU A 64 -11.54 10.06 -9.91
N PRO A 65 -11.08 11.21 -9.39
CA PRO A 65 -10.24 12.13 -10.14
C PRO A 65 -8.91 11.47 -10.52
N SER A 66 -8.51 11.56 -11.79
CA SER A 66 -7.31 10.88 -12.30
C SER A 66 -6.02 11.36 -11.63
N ASP A 67 -5.98 12.63 -11.20
CA ASP A 67 -4.85 13.23 -10.48
C ASP A 67 -4.70 12.70 -9.04
N ASP A 68 -5.77 12.13 -8.47
CA ASP A 68 -5.78 11.55 -7.12
C ASP A 68 -5.49 10.04 -7.15
N LEU A 69 -5.27 9.46 -8.32
CA LEU A 69 -5.08 8.02 -8.49
C LEU A 69 -3.63 7.68 -8.85
N ARG A 70 -3.09 6.67 -8.16
CA ARG A 70 -1.78 6.10 -8.44
C ARG A 70 -1.93 4.65 -8.89
N LEU A 71 -1.38 4.34 -10.07
CA LEU A 71 -1.35 2.98 -10.60
C LEU A 71 0.06 2.42 -10.49
N LEU A 72 0.20 1.28 -9.82
CA LEU A 72 1.47 0.58 -9.66
C LEU A 72 1.36 -0.76 -10.37
N VAL A 73 2.36 -1.06 -11.20
CA VAL A 73 2.47 -2.32 -11.93
C VAL A 73 3.78 -2.98 -11.54
N GLN A 74 3.70 -4.21 -11.06
CA GLN A 74 4.85 -5.05 -10.77
C GLN A 74 4.89 -6.19 -11.77
N VAL A 75 6.04 -6.43 -12.38
CA VAL A 75 6.29 -7.50 -13.35
C VAL A 75 7.49 -8.29 -12.85
N ASN A 76 7.30 -9.57 -12.53
CA ASN A 76 8.36 -10.44 -12.00
C ASN A 76 9.17 -9.76 -10.86
N GLY A 77 8.48 -9.27 -9.81
CA GLY A 77 9.13 -8.59 -8.68
C GLY A 77 9.45 -7.10 -8.91
N SER A 78 9.79 -6.70 -10.15
CA SER A 78 10.12 -5.31 -10.48
C SER A 78 8.90 -4.38 -10.54
N GLU A 79 8.87 -3.33 -9.71
CA GLU A 79 7.76 -2.36 -9.64
C GLU A 79 7.98 -1.10 -10.49
N THR A 80 6.92 -0.63 -11.14
CA THR A 80 6.87 0.64 -11.87
C THR A 80 5.56 1.37 -11.64
N GLY A 81 5.63 2.68 -11.44
CA GLY A 81 4.47 3.57 -11.41
C GLY A 81 4.01 3.96 -12.82
N LEU A 82 2.70 3.89 -13.06
CA LEU A 82 2.05 4.38 -14.27
C LEU A 82 1.29 5.66 -13.99
N ALA A 83 1.49 6.66 -14.85
CA ALA A 83 0.65 7.85 -14.84
C ALA A 83 -0.68 7.53 -15.53
N TRP A 84 -1.77 8.13 -15.04
CA TRP A 84 -3.08 7.99 -15.70
C TRP A 84 -3.07 8.49 -17.16
N SER A 85 -2.21 9.46 -17.46
CA SER A 85 -1.99 10.00 -18.80
C SER A 85 -1.21 9.08 -19.74
N ASP A 86 -0.62 7.98 -19.26
CA ASP A 86 0.01 6.95 -20.09
C ASP A 86 -1.04 6.11 -20.83
N GLY A 87 -2.26 6.05 -20.28
CA GLY A 87 -3.38 5.34 -20.87
C GLY A 87 -4.40 6.26 -21.55
N THR A 88 -5.52 5.65 -21.94
CA THR A 88 -6.67 6.33 -22.54
C THR A 88 -7.90 6.04 -21.70
N LEU A 89 -8.50 7.10 -21.16
CA LEU A 89 -9.79 7.07 -20.49
C LEU A 89 -10.94 7.24 -21.50
N SER A 90 -11.99 6.43 -21.39
CA SER A 90 -13.11 6.45 -22.33
C SER A 90 -14.00 7.70 -22.25
N GLY A 91 -14.05 8.38 -21.10
CA GLY A 91 -14.84 9.60 -20.88
C GLY A 91 -14.32 10.85 -21.57
N GLY A 92 -13.00 10.92 -21.75
CA GLY A 92 -12.33 12.08 -22.36
C GLY A 92 -12.26 13.32 -21.46
N ASP A 93 -12.46 13.15 -20.16
CA ASP A 93 -12.15 14.14 -19.13
C ASP A 93 -11.12 13.57 -18.14
N ASP A 94 -10.94 14.23 -17.00
CA ASP A 94 -9.92 13.88 -16.01
C ASP A 94 -10.50 13.08 -14.81
N ALA A 95 -11.66 12.42 -14.98
CA ALA A 95 -12.32 11.66 -13.91
C ALA A 95 -12.72 10.25 -14.37
N PHE A 96 -12.27 9.22 -13.65
CA PHE A 96 -12.66 7.85 -13.90
C PHE A 96 -14.06 7.58 -13.31
N ASP A 97 -15.08 7.81 -14.13
CA ASP A 97 -16.49 7.70 -13.73
C ASP A 97 -17.05 6.28 -13.79
N PRO A 98 -18.11 5.97 -13.02
CA PRO A 98 -18.87 4.73 -13.15
C PRO A 98 -19.31 4.41 -14.60
N GLY A 99 -18.90 3.24 -15.08
CA GLY A 99 -19.19 2.75 -16.42
C GLY A 99 -18.08 3.01 -17.44
N GLU A 100 -17.01 3.72 -17.05
CA GLU A 100 -15.88 4.01 -17.91
C GLU A 100 -14.81 2.92 -17.88
N GLY A 101 -13.96 2.96 -18.90
CA GLY A 101 -12.77 2.12 -19.01
C GLY A 101 -11.52 2.98 -19.19
N TRP A 102 -10.43 2.52 -18.60
CA TRP A 102 -9.09 3.03 -18.84
C TRP A 102 -8.23 1.93 -19.44
N THR A 103 -7.43 2.24 -20.45
CA THR A 103 -6.60 1.24 -21.15
C THR A 103 -5.21 1.80 -21.42
N VAL A 104 -4.19 0.99 -21.19
CA VAL A 104 -2.80 1.29 -21.54
C VAL A 104 -2.21 0.11 -22.31
N SER A 105 -1.50 0.40 -23.40
CA SER A 105 -0.76 -0.61 -24.16
C SER A 105 0.60 -0.85 -23.52
N ARG A 106 0.93 -2.12 -23.30
CA ARG A 106 2.21 -2.59 -22.77
C ARG A 106 2.48 -3.95 -23.39
N ASP A 107 3.74 -4.25 -23.66
CA ASP A 107 4.15 -5.55 -24.16
C ASP A 107 4.69 -6.37 -22.97
N TYR A 108 3.88 -7.30 -22.47
CA TYR A 108 4.32 -8.25 -21.43
C TYR A 108 4.75 -9.55 -22.09
N ALA A 109 5.87 -10.11 -21.62
CA ALA A 109 6.28 -11.43 -22.06
C ALA A 109 5.24 -12.49 -21.62
N PRO A 110 5.03 -13.54 -22.43
CA PRO A 110 4.29 -14.71 -21.99
C PRO A 110 4.88 -15.25 -20.68
N ASP A 111 4.01 -15.78 -19.82
CA ASP A 111 4.32 -16.36 -18.52
C ASP A 111 4.87 -15.38 -17.47
N SER A 112 4.96 -14.08 -17.77
CA SER A 112 5.25 -13.05 -16.75
C SER A 112 4.17 -12.98 -15.67
N LEU A 113 4.58 -12.88 -14.41
CA LEU A 113 3.68 -12.61 -13.28
C LEU A 113 3.50 -11.10 -13.14
N VAL A 114 2.28 -10.62 -13.39
CA VAL A 114 1.95 -9.19 -13.37
C VAL A 114 0.96 -8.89 -12.26
N THR A 115 1.35 -7.99 -11.36
CA THR A 115 0.50 -7.43 -10.30
C THR A 115 0.17 -5.98 -10.59
N VAL A 116 -1.12 -5.66 -10.63
CA VAL A 116 -1.62 -4.28 -10.82
C VAL A 116 -2.34 -3.83 -9.57
N ARG A 117 -1.97 -2.67 -9.04
CA ARG A 117 -2.59 -2.02 -7.88
C ARG A 117 -3.03 -0.61 -8.23
N LEU A 118 -4.29 -0.29 -7.95
CA LEU A 118 -4.83 1.06 -8.04
C LEU A 118 -5.06 1.60 -6.62
N VAL A 119 -4.46 2.75 -6.34
CA VAL A 119 -4.50 3.39 -5.02
C VAL A 119 -5.06 4.80 -5.16
N ASP A 120 -5.97 5.19 -4.26
CA ASP A 120 -6.37 6.57 -4.04
C ASP A 120 -5.30 7.26 -3.18
N ASP A 121 -4.58 8.22 -3.73
CA ASP A 121 -3.46 8.92 -3.08
C ASP A 121 -3.90 9.76 -1.87
N PRO A 122 -5.01 10.54 -1.92
CA PRO A 122 -5.45 11.37 -0.79
C PRO A 122 -5.79 10.58 0.47
N SER A 123 -6.39 9.39 0.33
CA SER A 123 -6.73 8.52 1.47
C SER A 123 -5.77 7.35 1.67
N ASN A 124 -4.81 7.15 0.75
CA ASN A 124 -3.93 5.98 0.65
C ASN A 124 -4.69 4.64 0.64
N THR A 125 -5.90 4.62 0.07
CA THR A 125 -6.76 3.44 0.03
C THR A 125 -6.51 2.63 -1.23
N MET A 126 -6.29 1.32 -1.08
CA MET A 126 -6.24 0.41 -2.23
C MET A 126 -7.63 0.14 -2.78
N LEU A 127 -7.90 0.64 -4.00
CA LEU A 127 -9.19 0.49 -4.68
C LEU A 127 -9.29 -0.81 -5.46
N PHE A 128 -8.16 -1.30 -5.97
CA PHE A 128 -8.09 -2.53 -6.75
C PHE A 128 -6.71 -3.16 -6.66
N ARG A 129 -6.67 -4.50 -6.61
CA ARG A 129 -5.47 -5.31 -6.80
C ARG A 129 -5.83 -6.56 -7.59
N THR A 130 -5.01 -6.89 -8.57
CA THR A 130 -5.03 -8.20 -9.22
C THR A 130 -3.60 -8.65 -9.47
N GLU A 131 -3.40 -9.95 -9.50
CA GLU A 131 -2.16 -10.62 -9.84
C GLU A 131 -2.52 -11.71 -10.85
N THR A 132 -1.79 -11.78 -11.96
CA THR A 132 -2.03 -12.80 -12.98
C THR A 132 -0.76 -13.13 -13.73
N THR A 133 -0.63 -14.39 -14.11
CA THR A 133 0.35 -14.82 -15.11
C THR A 133 -0.21 -14.49 -16.49
N VAL A 134 0.55 -13.75 -17.29
CA VAL A 134 0.16 -13.37 -18.65
C VAL A 134 0.27 -14.60 -19.55
N THR A 135 -0.84 -15.05 -20.13
CA THR A 135 -0.79 -16.19 -21.06
C THR A 135 -0.52 -15.71 -22.47
N GLY A 136 0.51 -16.24 -23.13
CA GLY A 136 0.75 -15.99 -24.54
C GLY A 136 -0.46 -16.41 -25.39
N GLN A 137 -0.81 -15.60 -26.38
CA GLN A 137 -1.78 -16.04 -27.39
C GLN A 137 -1.11 -17.11 -28.24
N GLU A 138 -1.52 -18.38 -28.10
CA GLU A 138 -1.09 -19.40 -29.06
C GLU A 138 -1.50 -18.93 -30.47
N PRO A 139 -0.56 -18.81 -31.43
CA PRO A 139 -0.92 -18.44 -32.77
C PRO A 139 -1.89 -19.51 -33.26
N VAL A 140 -3.12 -19.09 -33.53
CA VAL A 140 -4.10 -19.95 -34.18
C VAL A 140 -3.53 -20.27 -35.57
N GLU A 141 -2.85 -21.41 -35.68
CA GLU A 141 -2.50 -21.98 -36.96
C GLU A 141 -3.81 -22.10 -37.73
N SER A 142 -3.97 -21.23 -38.73
CA SER A 142 -5.12 -21.28 -39.61
C SER A 142 -5.01 -22.58 -40.41
N ASP A 143 -5.53 -23.67 -39.86
CA ASP A 143 -5.81 -24.91 -40.59
C ASP A 143 -7.00 -24.66 -41.53
N MET A 144 -6.80 -23.76 -42.49
CA MET A 144 -7.58 -23.72 -43.72
C MET A 144 -6.88 -24.59 -44.76
N GLY A 145 -6.66 -25.86 -44.43
CA GLY A 145 -6.47 -26.96 -45.40
C GLY A 145 -7.79 -27.40 -46.07
N GLY A 146 -8.84 -26.57 -46.04
CA GLY A 146 -10.09 -26.79 -46.74
C GLY A 146 -9.95 -26.50 -48.23
N GLN A 147 -9.53 -27.50 -49.01
CA GLN A 147 -9.58 -27.46 -50.47
C GLN A 147 -11.01 -27.21 -50.94
N ILE A 148 -11.32 -25.96 -51.27
CA ILE A 148 -12.50 -25.61 -52.05
C ILE A 148 -12.21 -26.00 -53.51
N ASP A 149 -12.77 -27.14 -53.94
CA ASP A 149 -12.92 -27.44 -55.37
C ASP A 149 -13.96 -26.48 -55.96
N ALA A 150 -13.57 -25.22 -56.13
CA ALA A 150 -14.31 -24.25 -56.92
C ALA A 150 -14.09 -24.56 -58.39
N VAL A 151 -15.11 -25.19 -58.98
CA VAL A 151 -15.21 -25.44 -60.42
C VAL A 151 -15.31 -24.10 -61.14
N ASP A 152 -14.20 -23.74 -61.79
CA ASP A 152 -14.01 -22.92 -62.99
C ASP A 152 -14.94 -21.71 -63.20
N SER A 153 -14.43 -20.52 -62.95
CA SER A 153 -14.82 -19.28 -63.64
C SER A 153 -13.68 -18.28 -63.58
N GLU A 154 -13.08 -18.08 -64.76
CA GLU A 154 -11.88 -17.31 -65.06
C GLU A 154 -11.89 -15.89 -64.46
N GLY A 155 -10.87 -15.58 -63.67
CA GLY A 155 -10.57 -14.24 -63.17
C GLY A 155 -9.12 -14.17 -62.70
N GLU A 156 -8.27 -13.57 -63.53
CA GLU A 156 -6.84 -13.35 -63.31
C GLU A 156 -6.63 -12.41 -62.10
N ILE A 157 -5.93 -12.87 -61.06
CA ILE A 157 -5.41 -11.99 -59.99
C ILE A 157 -3.88 -12.10 -59.94
N GLU A 158 -3.22 -10.95 -60.10
CA GLU A 158 -1.77 -10.80 -60.03
C GLU A 158 -1.26 -11.08 -58.60
N GLN A 159 -0.30 -11.99 -58.50
CA GLN A 159 0.45 -12.27 -57.26
C GLN A 159 1.40 -11.12 -56.96
N GLY A 160 1.20 -10.44 -55.83
CA GLY A 160 2.19 -9.55 -55.22
C GLY A 160 2.96 -10.30 -54.14
N ASP A 161 4.29 -10.24 -54.23
CA ASP A 161 5.28 -10.83 -53.32
C ASP A 161 5.02 -10.51 -51.84
N ILE A 162 5.10 -11.53 -50.99
CA ILE A 162 5.21 -11.39 -49.53
C ILE A 162 6.67 -11.70 -49.16
N PRO A 163 7.44 -10.77 -48.58
CA PRO A 163 8.80 -11.06 -48.15
C PRO A 163 8.81 -11.85 -46.85
N THR A 164 9.53 -12.97 -46.84
CA THR A 164 9.88 -13.76 -45.66
C THR A 164 11.18 -13.21 -45.07
N SER A 165 11.16 -12.64 -43.87
CA SER A 165 12.38 -12.42 -43.09
C SER A 165 12.46 -13.50 -42.01
N SER A 166 13.53 -14.29 -42.10
CA SER A 166 14.00 -15.22 -41.08
C SER A 166 15.28 -14.66 -40.48
N ASP A 167 15.65 -15.23 -39.32
CA ASP A 167 16.99 -15.21 -38.70
C ASP A 167 17.38 -13.91 -38.01
N GLU A 168 17.39 -13.90 -36.66
CA GLU A 168 18.53 -13.59 -35.77
C GLU A 168 18.10 -14.00 -34.32
N SER A 169 18.58 -15.13 -33.78
CA SER A 169 18.26 -15.58 -32.41
C SER A 169 19.32 -16.57 -31.89
N GLU A 170 20.52 -16.12 -31.53
CA GLU A 170 21.53 -16.97 -30.84
C GLU A 170 22.46 -16.17 -29.89
N GLU A 171 22.10 -14.98 -29.39
CA GLU A 171 22.98 -14.17 -28.50
C GLU A 171 22.43 -13.89 -27.08
N GLU A 172 21.28 -14.45 -26.67
CA GLU A 172 20.60 -14.10 -25.39
C GLU A 172 20.80 -15.11 -24.24
N GLU A 173 21.57 -16.19 -24.39
CA GLU A 173 21.70 -17.23 -23.35
C GLU A 173 22.86 -16.99 -22.34
N GLU A 174 23.66 -15.93 -22.46
CA GLU A 174 24.77 -15.65 -21.53
C GLU A 174 24.47 -14.52 -20.51
N GLU A 175 23.34 -13.81 -20.62
CA GLU A 175 22.95 -12.74 -19.66
C GLU A 175 22.02 -13.25 -18.53
N GLU A 176 21.37 -14.40 -18.68
CA GLU A 176 20.47 -14.96 -17.65
C GLU A 176 21.19 -15.55 -16.43
N GLU A 177 22.46 -15.99 -16.56
CA GLU A 177 23.20 -16.59 -15.43
C GLU A 177 23.80 -15.55 -14.47
N GLU A 178 23.97 -14.28 -14.87
CA GLU A 178 24.49 -13.22 -13.97
C GLU A 178 23.38 -12.57 -13.11
N GLU A 179 22.11 -12.60 -13.54
CA GLU A 179 20.98 -12.05 -12.75
C GLU A 179 20.56 -12.96 -11.59
N GLU A 180 20.69 -14.29 -11.72
CA GLU A 180 20.35 -15.23 -10.62
C GLU A 180 21.32 -15.13 -9.43
N GLU A 181 22.59 -14.71 -9.62
CA GLU A 181 23.55 -14.53 -8.52
C GLU A 181 23.31 -13.22 -7.73
N GLU A 182 22.69 -12.19 -8.33
CA GLU A 182 22.38 -10.93 -7.62
C GLU A 182 21.11 -11.05 -6.76
N GLU A 183 20.11 -11.83 -7.18
CA GLU A 183 18.88 -12.07 -6.37
C GLU A 183 19.16 -12.87 -5.09
N GLU A 184 20.10 -13.83 -5.10
CA GLU A 184 20.47 -14.58 -3.89
C GLU A 184 21.20 -13.72 -2.85
N GLU A 185 21.95 -12.68 -3.25
CA GLU A 185 22.61 -11.77 -2.30
C GLU A 185 21.62 -10.78 -1.64
N GLU A 186 20.56 -10.35 -2.32
CA GLU A 186 19.53 -9.47 -1.74
C GLU A 186 18.64 -10.18 -0.71
N GLU A 187 18.29 -11.46 -0.94
CA GLU A 187 17.51 -12.25 0.04
C GLU A 187 18.28 -12.51 1.34
N GLU A 188 19.62 -12.68 1.30
CA GLU A 188 20.43 -12.85 2.52
C GLU A 188 20.53 -11.56 3.35
N GLU A 189 20.52 -10.36 2.72
CA GLU A 189 20.54 -9.08 3.46
C GLU A 189 19.21 -8.78 4.16
N GLU A 190 18.06 -9.13 3.56
CA GLU A 190 16.75 -8.95 4.21
C GLU A 190 16.55 -9.86 5.43
N GLU A 191 17.04 -11.11 5.40
CA GLU A 191 16.98 -12.01 6.56
C GLU A 191 17.84 -11.53 7.74
N GLU A 192 19.00 -10.88 7.49
CA GLU A 192 19.84 -10.31 8.57
C GLU A 192 19.19 -9.08 9.24
N GLU A 193 18.46 -8.24 8.50
CA GLU A 193 17.74 -7.08 9.07
C GLU A 193 16.55 -7.51 9.96
N GLU A 194 15.80 -8.55 9.59
CA GLU A 194 14.71 -9.08 10.42
C GLU A 194 15.21 -9.68 11.75
N GLU A 195 16.37 -10.36 11.76
CA GLU A 195 16.96 -10.89 12.99
C GLU A 195 17.44 -9.78 13.95
N GLU A 196 17.95 -8.66 13.44
CA GLU A 196 18.36 -7.51 14.29
C GLU A 196 17.15 -6.81 14.94
N GLU A 197 16.01 -6.68 14.24
CA GLU A 197 14.79 -6.09 14.82
C GLU A 197 14.19 -6.97 15.93
N GLU A 198 14.20 -8.30 15.79
CA GLU A 198 13.73 -9.21 16.84
C GLU A 198 14.60 -9.14 18.12
N GLU A 199 15.93 -8.99 17.99
CA GLU A 199 16.81 -8.83 19.15
C GLU A 199 16.58 -7.51 19.90
N GLU A 200 16.28 -6.40 19.20
CA GLU A 200 15.98 -5.11 19.85
C GLU A 200 14.65 -5.15 20.62
N GLU A 201 13.62 -5.83 20.10
CA GLU A 201 12.32 -5.98 20.81
C GLU A 201 12.48 -6.82 22.09
N GLU A 202 13.28 -7.89 22.08
CA GLU A 202 13.53 -8.70 23.28
C GLU A 202 14.29 -7.91 24.37
N GLU A 203 15.26 -7.04 24.01
CA GLU A 203 15.97 -6.19 24.99
C GLU A 203 15.02 -5.14 25.63
N GLU A 204 14.09 -4.55 24.88
CA GLU A 204 13.12 -3.59 25.44
C GLU A 204 12.15 -4.26 26.43
N GLU A 205 11.69 -5.49 26.15
CA GLU A 205 10.82 -6.23 27.08
C GLU A 205 11.53 -6.57 28.40
N GLU A 206 12.82 -6.93 28.37
CA GLU A 206 13.60 -7.21 29.58
C GLU A 206 13.78 -5.95 30.45
N GLU A 207 13.99 -4.76 29.86
CA GLU A 207 14.12 -3.50 30.60
C GLU A 207 12.80 -3.10 31.30
N GLU A 208 11.63 -3.32 30.66
CA GLU A 208 10.34 -3.03 31.27
C GLU A 208 10.04 -3.95 32.48
N GLU A 209 10.42 -5.23 32.42
CA GLU A 209 10.24 -6.15 33.54
C GLU A 209 11.12 -5.78 34.76
N GLU A 210 12.35 -5.28 34.55
CA GLU A 210 13.22 -4.82 35.64
C GLU A 210 12.66 -3.57 36.36
N GLU A 211 12.04 -2.63 35.63
CA GLU A 211 11.43 -1.43 36.22
C GLU A 211 10.20 -1.77 37.11
N GLU A 212 9.40 -2.77 36.72
CA GLU A 212 8.24 -3.20 37.52
C GLU A 212 8.65 -3.87 38.85
N GLU A 213 9.76 -4.62 38.88
CA GLU A 213 10.26 -5.24 40.11
C GLU A 213 10.81 -4.21 41.12
N GLU A 214 11.39 -3.09 40.66
CA GLU A 214 11.86 -2.03 41.56
C GLU A 214 10.71 -1.27 42.25
N GLU A 215 9.58 -1.04 41.56
CA GLU A 215 8.39 -0.39 42.13
C GLU A 215 7.73 -1.25 43.22
N ALA A 216 7.77 -2.59 43.08
CA ALA A 216 7.19 -3.51 44.06
C ALA A 216 8.02 -3.64 45.35
N GLY A 217 9.30 -3.25 45.35
CA GLY A 217 10.24 -3.42 46.46
C GLY A 217 10.10 -2.46 47.65
N ASN A 218 9.43 -1.30 47.48
CA ASN A 218 9.39 -0.25 48.51
C ASN A 218 8.17 -0.30 49.47
N GLY A 219 7.35 -1.35 49.37
CA GLY A 219 6.08 -1.47 50.09
C GLY A 219 6.10 -2.25 51.41
N ASN A 220 7.21 -2.29 52.18
CA ASN A 220 7.19 -3.05 53.44
C ASN A 220 7.97 -2.40 54.60
N GLY A 221 7.22 -1.89 55.58
CA GLY A 221 7.72 -1.78 56.96
C GLY A 221 7.41 -0.47 57.69
N ASN A 222 6.23 -0.38 58.32
CA ASN A 222 6.16 0.15 59.69
C ASN A 222 4.86 -0.24 60.40
N GLY A 223 4.90 -1.42 61.01
CA GLY A 223 4.09 -1.72 62.18
C GLY A 223 4.74 -1.15 63.44
N ASN A 224 3.98 -0.37 64.22
CA ASN A 224 4.02 -0.25 65.69
C ASN A 224 3.05 0.89 66.04
N GLY A 225 1.89 0.64 66.66
CA GLY A 225 1.77 0.00 67.95
C GLY A 225 1.78 1.09 69.04
N ASN A 226 0.61 1.57 69.47
CA ASN A 226 0.36 1.86 70.89
C ASN A 226 -1.11 2.20 71.15
N GLY A 227 -1.72 1.43 72.03
CA GLY A 227 -3.00 1.79 72.63
C GLY A 227 -2.87 2.94 73.61
N ASN A 228 -4.00 3.58 73.94
CA ASN A 228 -4.47 3.65 75.31
C ASN A 228 -5.91 4.16 75.30
N GLY A 229 -6.74 3.56 76.14
CA GLY A 229 -8.11 4.00 76.35
C GLY A 229 -8.17 5.34 77.09
N ASN A 230 -9.31 5.99 76.99
CA ASN A 230 -9.91 6.56 78.19
C ASN A 230 -11.42 6.66 78.00
N GLY A 231 -12.15 5.90 78.81
CA GLY A 231 -13.57 6.13 79.00
C GLY A 231 -13.79 7.45 79.75
N ASN A 232 -14.91 8.10 79.45
CA ASN A 232 -15.59 8.89 80.47
C ASN A 232 -17.08 8.95 80.15
N GLY A 233 -17.83 8.03 80.76
CA GLY A 233 -19.21 8.29 81.13
C GLY A 233 -19.22 8.75 82.58
N ASN A 234 -19.87 9.88 82.85
CA ASN A 234 -20.73 10.00 84.03
C ASN A 234 -21.69 11.20 83.87
N ASP A 235 -22.96 10.89 84.13
CA ASP A 235 -23.98 11.80 84.68
C ASP A 235 -23.59 12.32 86.08
#